data_AF-A0A443Z2C6-F1
#
_entry.id   AF-A0A443Z2C6-F1
#
_cell.length_a   1.000
_cell.length_b   1.000
_cell.length_c   1.000
_cell.angle_alpha   90.00
_cell.angle_beta   90.00
_cell.angle_gamma   90.00
#
_symmetry.space_group_name_H-M   'P 1'
#
loop_
_entity.id
_entity.type
_entity.pdbx_description
1 polymer ?
#
loop_
_entity_poly.entity_id
_entity_poly.type
_entity_poly.pdbx_seq_one_letter_code
_entity_poly.pdbx_strand_id
1 'polypeptide(L)'
;MNKNTVAFGWMAMATVIAIFVAVYLYFENEEKEKKIAELEEDKLKLILDSLKRNPDLSAEMKFQIEKLIEEFRDVDVKISNELAQALQLLQIGQTENAIEDMVKIMEHLLNVHYKSDPAFKKWIKQEKKKPDLHNLLMFCKTEQKIDDIEFQFFIAIKTIRNKEDHTLDLKLDNYINVSGLVTAIGGIFKLASIVYPKKKLGEVIELKVVS
;
A
#
# COMPACT_ATOMS: atom_id res chain seq x y z
N MET A 1 32.80 52.76 4.23
CA MET A 1 31.94 51.67 3.69
C MET A 1 31.08 51.12 4.82
N ASN A 2 29.76 51.17 4.65
CA ASN A 2 28.81 50.79 5.70
C ASN A 2 28.82 49.26 5.89
N LYS A 3 29.13 48.76 7.08
CA LYS A 3 29.23 47.30 7.35
C LYS A 3 27.91 46.57 7.06
N ASN A 4 26.78 47.30 7.11
CA ASN A 4 25.44 46.76 6.89
C ASN A 4 25.15 46.44 5.42
N THR A 5 25.75 47.16 4.45
CA THR A 5 25.54 46.87 3.02
C THR A 5 26.33 45.64 2.57
N VAL A 6 27.50 45.39 3.17
CA VAL A 6 28.30 44.19 2.90
C VAL A 6 27.62 42.95 3.48
N ALA A 7 27.08 43.03 4.70
CA ALA A 7 26.36 41.92 5.34
C ALA A 7 25.08 41.52 4.58
N PHE A 8 24.35 42.47 4.02
CA PHE A 8 23.15 42.20 3.21
C PHE A 8 23.49 41.46 1.89
N GLY A 9 24.62 41.80 1.26
CA GLY A 9 25.07 41.15 0.03
C GLY A 9 25.42 39.66 0.23
N TRP A 10 26.10 39.34 1.34
CA TRP A 10 26.43 37.94 1.69
C TRP A 10 25.18 37.12 2.02
N MET A 11 24.20 37.72 2.71
CA MET A 11 22.94 37.05 3.05
C MET A 11 22.14 36.70 1.79
N ALA A 12 22.01 37.65 0.85
CA ALA A 12 21.32 37.41 -0.42
C ALA A 12 21.98 36.30 -1.25
N MET A 13 23.31 36.28 -1.30
CA MET A 13 24.07 35.26 -2.03
C MET A 13 23.88 33.86 -1.43
N ALA A 14 23.89 33.74 -0.10
CA ALA A 14 23.64 32.47 0.59
C ALA A 14 22.21 31.95 0.34
N THR A 15 21.20 32.83 0.31
CA THR A 15 19.81 32.44 0.00
C THR A 15 19.66 31.92 -1.42
N VAL A 16 20.30 32.57 -2.40
CA VAL A 16 20.26 32.13 -3.80
C VAL A 16 20.89 30.73 -3.95
N ILE A 17 22.04 30.49 -3.32
CA ILE A 17 22.70 29.17 -3.36
C ILE A 17 21.81 28.09 -2.71
N ALA A 18 21.18 28.38 -1.57
CA ALA A 18 20.29 27.44 -0.91
C ALA A 18 19.08 27.06 -1.78
N ILE A 19 18.51 28.02 -2.52
CA ILE A 19 17.42 27.78 -3.48
C ILE A 19 17.90 26.88 -4.62
N PHE A 20 19.06 27.16 -5.20
CA PHE A 20 19.62 26.32 -6.28
C PHE A 20 19.88 24.88 -5.83
N VAL A 21 20.41 24.69 -4.62
CA VAL A 21 20.62 23.36 -4.05
C VAL A 21 19.28 22.65 -3.81
N ALA A 22 18.27 23.34 -3.29
CA ALA A 22 16.94 22.75 -3.09
C ALA A 22 16.27 22.34 -4.41
N VAL A 23 16.38 23.17 -5.45
CA VAL A 23 15.86 22.87 -6.78
C VAL A 23 16.60 21.69 -7.41
N TYR A 24 17.93 21.66 -7.31
CA TYR A 24 18.73 20.54 -7.81
C TYR A 24 18.37 19.22 -7.13
N LEU A 25 18.27 19.21 -5.79
CA LEU A 25 17.88 18.02 -5.02
C LEU A 25 16.46 17.56 -5.35
N TYR A 26 15.55 18.49 -5.65
CA TYR A 26 14.20 18.16 -6.08
C TYR A 26 14.17 17.41 -7.42
N PHE A 27 14.88 17.91 -8.44
CA PHE A 27 14.97 17.25 -9.74
C PHE A 27 15.66 15.87 -9.66
N GLU A 28 16.74 15.77 -8.89
CA GLU A 28 17.44 14.49 -8.71
C GLU A 28 16.54 13.45 -8.00
N ASN A 29 15.69 13.89 -7.06
CA ASN A 29 14.74 13.01 -6.40
C ASN A 29 13.63 12.54 -7.36
N GLU A 30 13.13 13.42 -8.23
CA GLU A 30 12.12 13.07 -9.24
C GLU A 30 12.64 12.04 -10.26
N GLU A 31 13.89 12.16 -10.70
CA GLU A 31 14.51 11.20 -11.64
C GLU A 31 14.70 9.82 -11.00
N LYS A 32 15.08 9.77 -9.71
CA LYS A 32 15.16 8.53 -8.94
C LYS A 32 13.79 7.88 -8.77
N GLU A 33 12.76 8.66 -8.47
CA GLU A 33 11.39 8.16 -8.35
C GLU A 33 10.88 7.56 -9.67
N LYS A 34 11.14 8.21 -10.81
CA LYS A 34 10.79 7.67 -12.13
C LYS A 34 11.50 6.35 -12.43
N LYS A 35 12.82 6.28 -12.17
CA LYS A 35 13.59 5.07 -12.39
C LYS A 35 13.16 3.92 -11.47
N ILE A 36 12.77 4.23 -10.24
CA ILE A 36 12.18 3.25 -9.32
C ILE A 36 10.86 2.74 -9.89
N ALA A 37 9.98 3.63 -10.35
CA ALA A 37 8.69 3.25 -10.95
C ALA A 37 8.86 2.37 -12.21
N GLU A 38 9.82 2.68 -13.09
CA GLU A 38 10.12 1.85 -14.28
C GLU A 38 10.61 0.44 -13.89
N LEU A 39 11.54 0.35 -12.93
CA LEU A 39 12.06 -0.94 -12.45
C LEU A 39 10.99 -1.78 -11.75
N GLU A 40 10.06 -1.11 -11.07
CA GLU A 40 8.90 -1.72 -10.45
C GLU A 40 7.92 -2.27 -11.48
N GLU A 41 7.62 -1.51 -12.54
CA GLU A 41 6.75 -1.95 -13.63
C GLU A 41 7.33 -3.16 -14.38
N ASP A 42 8.63 -3.14 -14.68
CA ASP A 42 9.31 -4.25 -15.34
C ASP A 42 9.28 -5.53 -14.49
N LYS A 43 9.50 -5.40 -13.17
CA LYS A 43 9.36 -6.52 -12.23
C LYS A 43 7.93 -7.05 -12.24
N LEU A 44 6.94 -6.18 -12.12
CA LEU A 44 5.53 -6.55 -12.10
C LEU A 44 5.17 -7.39 -13.34
N LYS A 45 5.59 -6.94 -14.52
CA LYS A 45 5.36 -7.63 -15.79
C LYS A 45 6.01 -9.02 -15.81
N LEU A 46 7.27 -9.13 -15.38
CA LEU A 46 7.97 -10.42 -15.30
C LEU A 46 7.29 -11.38 -14.32
N ILE A 47 6.82 -10.86 -13.19
CA ILE A 47 6.04 -11.63 -12.21
C ILE A 47 4.77 -12.15 -12.89
N LEU A 48 3.91 -11.29 -13.45
CA LEU A 48 2.67 -11.68 -14.11
C LEU A 48 2.86 -12.69 -15.25
N ASP A 49 3.92 -12.53 -16.05
CA ASP A 49 4.23 -13.48 -17.11
C ASP A 49 4.74 -14.84 -16.59
N SER A 50 5.44 -14.87 -15.46
CA SER A 50 5.85 -16.10 -14.78
C SER A 50 4.66 -16.84 -14.13
N LEU A 51 3.66 -16.09 -13.67
CA LEU A 51 2.52 -16.61 -12.92
C LEU A 51 1.50 -17.37 -13.79
N LYS A 52 1.56 -17.31 -15.13
CA LYS A 52 0.64 -18.02 -16.04
C LYS A 52 0.77 -19.56 -16.00
N ARG A 53 1.65 -20.13 -15.19
CA ARG A 53 1.99 -21.58 -15.20
C ARG A 53 2.08 -22.17 -13.79
N ASN A 54 0.97 -22.34 -13.05
CA ASN A 54 0.98 -23.11 -11.81
C ASN A 54 -0.43 -23.62 -11.37
N PRO A 55 -0.63 -24.87 -10.89
CA PRO A 55 -1.95 -25.48 -10.69
C PRO A 55 -2.56 -25.47 -9.26
N ASP A 56 -1.83 -25.09 -8.21
CA ASP A 56 -2.26 -25.35 -6.81
C ASP A 56 -3.07 -24.22 -6.13
N LEU A 57 -3.26 -23.06 -6.80
CA LEU A 57 -4.11 -21.97 -6.33
C LEU A 57 -5.48 -22.05 -7.02
N SER A 58 -6.59 -21.87 -6.27
CA SER A 58 -7.91 -21.85 -6.92
C SER A 58 -7.94 -20.74 -7.99
N ALA A 59 -8.43 -21.08 -9.18
CA ALA A 59 -8.43 -20.15 -10.32
C ALA A 59 -9.12 -18.82 -9.97
N GLU A 60 -10.13 -18.86 -9.10
CA GLU A 60 -10.85 -17.70 -8.61
C GLU A 60 -9.99 -16.77 -7.74
N MET A 61 -9.24 -17.31 -6.76
CA MET A 61 -8.37 -16.47 -5.91
C MET A 61 -7.25 -15.82 -6.74
N LYS A 62 -6.69 -16.60 -7.67
CA LYS A 62 -5.70 -16.08 -8.62
C LYS A 62 -6.26 -14.91 -9.43
N PHE A 63 -7.44 -15.11 -10.01
CA PHE A 63 -8.12 -14.09 -10.79
C PHE A 63 -8.41 -12.81 -9.97
N GLN A 64 -8.85 -12.94 -8.72
CA GLN A 64 -9.11 -11.77 -7.88
C GLN A 64 -7.84 -10.99 -7.54
N ILE A 65 -6.72 -11.68 -7.30
CA ILE A 65 -5.44 -11.00 -7.03
C ILE A 65 -4.89 -10.36 -8.31
N GLU A 66 -4.95 -11.05 -9.46
CA GLU A 66 -4.59 -10.48 -10.76
C GLU A 66 -5.42 -9.23 -11.08
N LYS A 67 -6.72 -9.25 -10.77
CA LYS A 67 -7.59 -8.10 -10.92
C LYS A 67 -7.15 -6.93 -10.04
N LEU A 68 -6.83 -7.17 -8.76
CA LEU A 68 -6.31 -6.14 -7.87
C LEU A 68 -4.99 -5.56 -8.40
N ILE A 69 -4.08 -6.40 -8.90
CA ILE A 69 -2.82 -5.95 -9.49
C ILE A 69 -3.07 -4.97 -10.63
N GLU A 70 -3.92 -5.33 -11.59
CA GLU A 70 -4.24 -4.44 -12.72
C GLU A 70 -4.96 -3.16 -12.29
N GLU A 71 -5.85 -3.22 -11.30
CA GLU A 71 -6.53 -2.03 -10.75
C GLU A 71 -5.56 -1.06 -10.06
N PHE A 72 -4.48 -1.57 -9.45
CA PHE A 72 -3.50 -0.75 -8.74
C PHE A 72 -2.31 -0.32 -9.59
N ARG A 73 -2.08 -0.94 -10.74
CA ARG A 73 -0.91 -0.69 -11.60
C ARG A 73 -0.67 0.80 -11.86
N ASP A 74 -1.72 1.54 -12.20
CA ASP A 74 -1.65 2.97 -12.55
C ASP A 74 -2.05 3.90 -11.36
N VAL A 75 -2.42 3.33 -10.20
CA VAL A 75 -2.96 4.07 -9.05
C VAL A 75 -1.95 4.12 -7.90
N ASP A 76 -1.40 2.98 -7.53
CA ASP A 76 -0.42 2.82 -6.46
C ASP A 76 0.48 1.62 -6.81
N VAL A 77 1.57 1.92 -7.53
CA VAL A 77 2.53 0.93 -8.04
C VAL A 77 3.08 0.05 -6.92
N LYS A 78 3.25 0.62 -5.72
CA LYS A 78 3.71 -0.13 -4.54
C LYS A 78 2.71 -1.23 -4.16
N ILE A 79 1.41 -0.92 -4.11
CA ILE A 79 0.36 -1.93 -3.85
C ILE A 79 0.37 -3.00 -4.95
N SER A 80 0.47 -2.57 -6.21
CA SER A 80 0.54 -3.50 -7.35
C SER A 80 1.70 -4.48 -7.22
N ASN A 81 2.88 -4.01 -6.82
CA ASN A 81 4.06 -4.86 -6.62
C ASN A 81 3.92 -5.81 -5.43
N GLU A 82 3.41 -5.31 -4.30
CA GLU A 82 3.17 -6.14 -3.11
C GLU A 82 2.15 -7.24 -3.40
N LEU A 83 1.11 -6.95 -4.20
CA LEU A 83 0.11 -7.94 -4.63
C LEU A 83 0.72 -8.99 -5.56
N ALA A 84 1.58 -8.57 -6.49
CA ALA A 84 2.29 -9.48 -7.39
C ALA A 84 3.25 -10.41 -6.62
N GLN A 85 3.96 -9.88 -5.63
CA GLN A 85 4.77 -10.66 -4.72
C GLN A 85 3.92 -11.66 -3.92
N ALA A 86 2.79 -11.24 -3.35
CA ALA A 86 1.87 -12.14 -2.65
C ALA A 86 1.36 -13.27 -3.57
N LEU A 87 1.08 -12.96 -4.83
CA LEU A 87 0.67 -13.97 -5.82
C LEU A 87 1.79 -14.97 -6.13
N GLN A 88 3.06 -14.54 -6.17
CA GLN A 88 4.19 -15.46 -6.31
C GLN A 88 4.34 -16.39 -5.11
N LEU A 89 4.24 -15.83 -3.90
CA LEU A 89 4.32 -16.59 -2.66
C LEU A 89 3.25 -17.69 -2.60
N LEU A 90 2.01 -17.35 -2.99
CA LEU A 90 0.94 -18.33 -3.14
C LEU A 90 1.27 -19.47 -4.09
N GLN A 91 1.86 -19.15 -5.24
CA GLN A 91 2.19 -20.14 -6.26
C GLN A 91 3.30 -21.11 -5.83
N ILE A 92 4.20 -20.68 -4.95
CA ILE A 92 5.24 -21.56 -4.40
C ILE A 92 4.82 -22.20 -3.07
N GLY A 93 3.54 -22.09 -2.69
CA GLY A 93 2.98 -22.69 -1.48
C GLY A 93 3.31 -21.94 -0.18
N GLN A 94 3.84 -20.72 -0.26
CA GLN A 94 4.10 -19.84 0.88
C GLN A 94 2.88 -18.96 1.20
N THR A 95 1.76 -19.60 1.52
CA THR A 95 0.48 -18.92 1.74
C THR A 95 0.51 -17.94 2.90
N GLU A 96 1.23 -18.28 3.96
CA GLU A 96 1.35 -17.47 5.19
C GLU A 96 2.05 -16.13 4.88
N ASN A 97 3.22 -16.20 4.23
CA ASN A 97 3.94 -15.02 3.75
C ASN A 97 3.07 -14.16 2.79
N ALA A 98 2.25 -14.80 1.95
CA ALA A 98 1.33 -14.07 1.08
C ALA A 98 0.25 -13.33 1.87
N ILE A 99 -0.33 -13.95 2.91
CA ILE A 99 -1.29 -13.31 3.81
C ILE A 99 -0.62 -12.15 4.54
N GLU A 100 0.62 -12.31 5.02
CA GLU A 100 1.39 -11.24 5.65
C GLU A 100 1.53 -10.02 4.71
N ASP A 101 1.95 -10.25 3.46
CA ASP A 101 2.10 -9.17 2.48
C ASP A 101 0.75 -8.51 2.16
N MET A 102 -0.35 -9.26 2.08
CA MET A 102 -1.69 -8.69 1.94
C MET A 102 -2.13 -7.86 3.16
N VAL A 103 -1.75 -8.24 4.37
CA VAL A 103 -2.02 -7.44 5.58
C VAL A 103 -1.22 -6.13 5.54
N LYS A 104 0.02 -6.14 5.05
CA LYS A 104 0.82 -4.92 4.87
C LYS A 104 0.18 -3.98 3.84
N ILE A 105 -0.39 -4.51 2.76
CA ILE A 105 -1.14 -3.71 1.78
C ILE A 105 -2.32 -3.00 2.45
N MET A 106 -3.09 -3.69 3.30
CA MET A 106 -4.20 -3.08 4.04
C MET A 106 -3.73 -1.96 4.98
N GLU A 107 -2.61 -2.15 5.66
CA GLU A 107 -1.99 -1.13 6.50
C GLU A 107 -1.50 0.07 5.68
N HIS A 108 -0.90 -0.18 4.50
CA HIS A 108 -0.48 0.87 3.58
C HIS A 108 -1.66 1.69 3.06
N LEU A 109 -2.75 1.04 2.63
CA LEU A 109 -3.99 1.69 2.21
C LEU A 109 -4.52 2.65 3.28
N LEU A 110 -4.69 2.16 4.51
CA LEU A 110 -5.18 2.98 5.62
C LEU A 110 -4.22 4.10 5.98
N ASN A 111 -2.91 3.86 5.89
CA ASN A 111 -1.92 4.92 6.06
C ASN A 111 -2.06 5.99 4.99
N VAL A 112 -2.21 5.64 3.71
CA VAL A 112 -2.46 6.61 2.63
C VAL A 112 -3.70 7.45 2.94
N HIS A 113 -4.78 6.81 3.41
CA HIS A 113 -6.03 7.49 3.74
C HIS A 113 -5.92 8.44 4.95
N TYR A 114 -5.24 8.02 6.02
CA TYR A 114 -5.27 8.70 7.32
C TYR A 114 -4.00 9.47 7.70
N LYS A 115 -2.86 9.27 7.04
CA LYS A 115 -1.57 9.87 7.42
C LYS A 115 -1.63 11.40 7.50
N SER A 116 -2.46 12.04 6.69
CA SER A 116 -2.65 13.49 6.67
C SER A 116 -3.95 13.96 7.33
N ASP A 117 -4.81 13.05 7.80
CA ASP A 117 -6.12 13.38 8.37
C ASP A 117 -5.99 14.03 9.76
N PRO A 118 -6.45 15.29 9.93
CA PRO A 118 -6.43 15.98 11.22
C PRO A 118 -7.28 15.29 12.29
N ALA A 119 -8.40 14.68 11.92
CA ALA A 119 -9.29 13.97 12.84
C ALA A 119 -8.61 12.73 13.40
N PHE A 120 -7.96 11.93 12.54
CA PHE A 120 -7.17 10.79 12.97
C PHE A 120 -6.02 11.18 13.90
N LYS A 121 -5.24 12.22 13.53
CA LYS A 121 -4.14 12.72 14.36
C LYS A 121 -4.59 13.20 15.73
N LYS A 122 -5.77 13.84 15.80
CA LYS A 122 -6.37 14.25 17.06
C LYS A 122 -6.80 13.04 17.90
N TRP A 123 -7.50 12.10 17.28
CA TRP A 123 -8.00 10.89 17.93
C TRP A 123 -6.86 10.05 18.52
N ILE A 124 -5.81 9.77 17.74
CA ILE A 124 -4.69 8.94 18.21
C ILE A 124 -3.95 9.58 19.40
N LYS A 125 -3.84 10.92 19.40
CA LYS A 125 -3.22 11.69 20.49
C LYS A 125 -4.09 11.69 21.75
N GLN A 126 -5.41 11.83 21.59
CA GLN A 126 -6.36 11.77 22.71
C GLN A 126 -6.36 10.40 23.38
N GLU A 127 -6.33 9.34 22.56
CA GLU A 127 -6.35 7.95 23.01
C GLU A 127 -4.98 7.45 23.49
N LYS A 128 -3.90 8.24 23.30
CA LYS A 128 -2.51 7.86 23.60
C LYS A 128 -2.09 6.53 22.93
N LYS A 129 -2.54 6.32 21.69
CA LYS A 129 -2.30 5.11 20.91
C LYS A 129 -1.20 5.31 19.85
N LYS A 130 -0.76 4.22 19.21
CA LYS A 130 0.18 4.26 18.07
C LYS A 130 -0.60 4.09 16.76
N PRO A 131 -0.18 4.70 15.64
CA PRO A 131 -0.84 4.53 14.34
C PRO A 131 -0.46 3.19 13.69
N ASP A 132 -0.87 2.08 14.30
CA ASP A 132 -0.74 0.74 13.74
C ASP A 132 -2.03 0.29 13.03
N LEU A 133 -1.96 -0.80 12.27
CA LEU A 133 -3.12 -1.38 11.58
C LEU A 133 -4.36 -1.52 12.48
N HIS A 134 -4.21 -1.94 13.74
CA HIS A 134 -5.37 -2.10 14.63
C HIS A 134 -6.06 -0.77 14.92
N ASN A 135 -5.28 0.26 15.23
CA ASN A 135 -5.81 1.59 15.53
C ASN A 135 -6.32 2.32 14.27
N LEU A 136 -5.72 2.07 13.12
CA LEU A 136 -6.21 2.54 11.82
C LEU A 136 -7.58 1.94 11.50
N LEU A 137 -7.73 0.62 11.66
CA LEU A 137 -9.01 -0.08 11.48
C LEU A 137 -10.05 0.37 12.51
N MET A 138 -9.63 0.57 13.76
CA MET A 138 -10.52 1.06 14.81
C MET A 138 -11.07 2.44 14.46
N PHE A 139 -10.21 3.34 13.98
CA PHE A 139 -10.65 4.66 13.54
C PHE A 139 -11.59 4.57 12.32
N CYS A 140 -11.26 3.72 11.35
CA CYS A 140 -12.11 3.43 10.18
C CYS A 140 -13.52 2.97 10.59
N LYS A 141 -13.60 2.11 11.61
CA LYS A 141 -14.87 1.68 12.23
C LYS A 141 -15.58 2.82 12.95
N THR A 142 -14.87 3.67 13.71
CA THR A 142 -15.50 4.83 14.38
C THR A 142 -16.13 5.82 13.40
N GLU A 143 -15.57 5.90 12.19
CA GLU A 143 -16.13 6.68 11.09
C GLU A 143 -17.21 5.94 10.28
N GLN A 144 -17.60 4.73 10.71
CA GLN A 144 -18.61 3.90 10.05
C GLN A 144 -18.29 3.55 8.58
N LYS A 145 -17.00 3.57 8.20
CA LYS A 145 -16.55 3.17 6.85
C LYS A 145 -16.45 1.64 6.72
N ILE A 146 -16.25 0.97 7.85
CA ILE A 146 -16.37 -0.47 8.01
C ILE A 146 -17.30 -0.77 9.19
N ASP A 147 -17.99 -1.90 9.15
CA ASP A 147 -18.84 -2.35 10.25
C ASP A 147 -18.07 -3.20 11.29
N ASP A 148 -18.79 -3.62 12.32
CA ASP A 148 -18.25 -4.44 13.41
C ASP A 148 -17.75 -5.80 12.93
N ILE A 149 -18.43 -6.40 11.95
CA ILE A 149 -18.12 -7.71 11.41
C ILE A 149 -16.85 -7.61 10.55
N GLU A 150 -16.79 -6.65 9.63
CA GLU A 150 -15.63 -6.32 8.80
C GLU A 150 -14.40 -6.03 9.68
N PHE A 151 -14.57 -5.24 10.75
CA PHE A 151 -13.50 -4.98 11.71
C PHE A 151 -12.95 -6.27 12.35
N GLN A 152 -13.81 -7.18 12.82
CA GLN A 152 -13.36 -8.44 13.41
C GLN A 152 -12.61 -9.31 12.39
N PHE A 153 -13.10 -9.38 11.15
CA PHE A 153 -12.42 -10.09 10.07
C PHE A 153 -11.01 -9.53 9.81
N PHE A 154 -10.87 -8.21 9.71
CA PHE A 154 -9.57 -7.58 9.44
C PHE A 154 -8.59 -7.70 10.62
N ILE A 155 -9.08 -7.76 11.86
CA ILE A 155 -8.24 -8.02 13.03
C ILE A 155 -7.85 -9.50 13.14
N ALA A 156 -8.71 -10.42 12.71
CA ALA A 156 -8.41 -11.85 12.70
C ALA A 156 -7.18 -12.16 11.83
N ILE A 157 -7.08 -11.59 10.62
CA ILE A 157 -5.92 -11.80 9.74
C ILE A 157 -4.61 -11.22 10.30
N LYS A 158 -4.69 -10.13 11.06
CA LYS A 158 -3.53 -9.60 11.80
C LYS A 158 -3.07 -10.56 12.89
N THR A 159 -3.98 -11.32 13.47
CA THR A 159 -3.66 -12.33 14.50
C THR A 159 -3.00 -13.57 13.89
N ILE A 160 -3.40 -13.93 12.67
CA ILE A 160 -2.74 -14.96 11.85
C ILE A 160 -1.26 -14.57 11.65
N ARG A 161 -1.01 -13.37 11.10
CA ARG A 161 0.35 -12.79 10.97
C ARG A 161 1.17 -12.82 12.26
N ASN A 162 0.59 -12.35 13.38
CA ASN A 162 1.32 -12.20 14.64
C ASN A 162 1.65 -13.54 15.33
N LYS A 163 0.97 -14.65 15.01
CA LYS A 163 1.31 -15.98 15.54
C LYS A 163 2.56 -16.55 14.85
N GLU A 164 2.76 -16.22 13.58
CA GLU A 164 3.87 -16.70 12.75
C GLU A 164 5.20 -16.01 13.10
N ASP A 165 5.19 -14.69 13.32
CA ASP A 165 6.37 -13.90 13.77
C ASP A 165 7.04 -14.45 15.06
N HIS A 166 6.31 -15.25 15.83
CA HIS A 166 6.76 -15.83 17.09
C HIS A 166 6.97 -17.34 17.05
N THR A 167 6.65 -18.00 15.93
CA THR A 167 6.85 -19.44 15.72
C THR A 167 7.31 -19.72 14.30
N LEU A 168 8.64 -19.78 14.12
CA LEU A 168 9.40 -19.93 12.86
C LEU A 168 9.05 -21.14 11.96
N ASP A 169 8.02 -21.94 12.27
CA ASP A 169 7.69 -23.18 11.56
C ASP A 169 6.20 -23.57 11.64
N LEU A 170 5.31 -22.62 11.99
CA LEU A 170 3.91 -22.95 12.26
C LEU A 170 3.09 -22.97 10.97
N LYS A 171 3.02 -24.14 10.33
CA LYS A 171 2.07 -24.38 9.24
C LYS A 171 0.65 -24.30 9.74
N LEU A 172 -0.11 -23.32 9.26
CA LEU A 172 -1.52 -23.20 9.57
C LEU A 172 -2.34 -24.26 8.85
N ASP A 173 -3.44 -24.66 9.49
CA ASP A 173 -4.42 -25.54 8.86
C ASP A 173 -4.93 -24.92 7.55
N ASN A 174 -5.13 -25.75 6.53
CA ASN A 174 -5.51 -25.30 5.19
C ASN A 174 -6.77 -24.41 5.18
N TYR A 175 -7.75 -24.69 6.06
CA TYR A 175 -8.95 -23.85 6.17
C TYR A 175 -8.67 -22.46 6.74
N ILE A 176 -7.68 -22.32 7.64
CA ILE A 176 -7.25 -21.02 8.19
C ILE A 176 -6.57 -20.21 7.09
N ASN A 177 -5.71 -20.85 6.30
CA ASN A 177 -5.03 -20.22 5.16
C ASN A 177 -6.03 -19.75 4.10
N VAL A 178 -6.97 -20.59 3.69
CA VAL A 178 -8.03 -20.21 2.73
C VAL A 178 -8.89 -19.07 3.28
N SER A 179 -9.31 -19.15 4.54
CA SER A 179 -10.12 -18.08 5.17
C SER A 179 -9.34 -16.77 5.29
N GLY A 180 -8.05 -16.84 5.60
CA GLY A 180 -7.14 -15.70 5.66
C GLY A 180 -7.01 -15.01 4.30
N LEU A 181 -6.81 -15.78 3.23
CA LEU A 181 -6.73 -15.24 1.87
C LEU A 181 -8.01 -14.57 1.43
N VAL A 182 -9.16 -15.22 1.60
CA VAL A 182 -10.47 -14.63 1.24
C VAL A 182 -10.70 -13.34 2.02
N THR A 183 -10.38 -13.33 3.31
CA THR A 183 -10.54 -12.15 4.16
C THR A 183 -9.60 -11.03 3.74
N ALA A 184 -8.34 -11.34 3.41
CA ALA A 184 -7.36 -10.35 2.99
C ALA A 184 -7.70 -9.73 1.63
N ILE A 185 -8.10 -10.54 0.65
CA ILE A 185 -8.57 -10.06 -0.67
C ILE A 185 -9.79 -9.15 -0.50
N GLY A 186 -10.80 -9.60 0.26
CA GLY A 186 -11.99 -8.80 0.54
C GLY A 186 -11.67 -7.50 1.29
N GLY A 187 -10.73 -7.55 2.23
CA GLY A 187 -10.24 -6.39 2.97
C GLY A 187 -9.55 -5.37 2.08
N ILE A 188 -8.68 -5.81 1.17
CA ILE A 188 -8.02 -4.94 0.20
C ILE A 188 -9.07 -4.27 -0.70
N PHE A 189 -10.04 -5.01 -1.26
CA PHE A 189 -11.12 -4.41 -2.06
C PHE A 189 -11.93 -3.36 -1.27
N LYS A 190 -12.33 -3.70 -0.05
CA LYS A 190 -13.13 -2.79 0.80
C LYS A 190 -12.34 -1.52 1.10
N LEU A 191 -11.10 -1.66 1.56
CA LEU A 191 -10.26 -0.51 1.92
C LEU A 191 -9.90 0.32 0.70
N ALA A 192 -9.55 -0.30 -0.42
CA ALA A 192 -9.31 0.39 -1.70
C ALA A 192 -10.48 1.28 -2.09
N SER A 193 -11.72 0.81 -1.94
CA SER A 193 -12.93 1.59 -2.27
C SER A 193 -13.11 2.83 -1.38
N ILE A 194 -12.55 2.81 -0.17
CA ILE A 194 -12.55 3.94 0.78
C ILE A 194 -11.44 4.94 0.42
N VAL A 195 -10.25 4.45 0.11
CA VAL A 195 -9.05 5.28 -0.18
C VAL A 195 -9.13 5.92 -1.56
N TYR A 196 -9.58 5.17 -2.54
CA TYR A 196 -9.65 5.56 -3.95
C TYR A 196 -11.11 5.53 -4.44
N PRO A 197 -11.99 6.41 -3.93
CA PRO A 197 -13.38 6.45 -4.37
C PRO A 197 -13.43 6.73 -5.88
N LYS A 198 -14.26 5.94 -6.58
CA LYS A 198 -14.32 5.67 -8.04
C LYS A 198 -14.25 6.83 -9.07
N LYS A 199 -13.97 8.07 -8.69
CA LYS A 199 -13.68 9.15 -9.64
C LYS A 199 -12.37 8.96 -10.43
N LYS A 200 -11.55 7.94 -10.10
CA LYS A 200 -10.36 7.52 -10.87
C LYS A 200 -10.39 6.07 -11.37
N LEU A 201 -11.34 5.23 -10.95
CA LEU A 201 -11.42 3.83 -11.41
C LEU A 201 -12.28 3.64 -12.67
N GLY A 202 -13.06 4.65 -13.08
CA GLY A 202 -13.94 4.58 -14.27
C GLY A 202 -13.44 5.32 -15.52
N GLU A 203 -12.58 6.34 -15.38
CA GLU A 203 -12.15 7.16 -16.53
C GLU A 203 -11.08 6.47 -17.40
N VAL A 204 -10.36 5.46 -16.89
CA VAL A 204 -9.38 4.69 -17.67
C VAL A 204 -10.06 3.74 -18.68
N ILE A 205 -11.32 3.36 -18.44
CA ILE A 205 -12.04 2.40 -19.28
C ILE A 205 -12.71 3.09 -20.49
N GLU A 206 -13.16 4.34 -20.37
CA GLU A 206 -13.77 5.05 -21.52
C GLU A 206 -12.75 5.55 -22.55
N LEU A 207 -11.50 5.81 -22.16
CA LEU A 207 -10.47 6.28 -23.11
C LEU A 207 -9.87 5.18 -23.99
N LYS A 208 -9.99 3.88 -23.62
CA LYS A 208 -9.50 2.76 -24.43
C LYS A 208 -10.53 2.12 -25.36
N VAL A 209 -11.79 2.57 -25.33
CA VAL A 209 -12.85 2.09 -26.24
C VAL A 209 -13.08 3.06 -27.41
N VAL A 210 -12.46 4.24 -27.40
CA VAL A 210 -12.63 5.30 -28.40
C VAL A 210 -11.31 5.73 -29.07
N SER A 211 -10.25 4.92 -29.00
CA SER A 211 -8.98 5.16 -29.71
C SER A 211 -8.57 3.98 -30.58
#